data_AF-A0A2V8LEL2-F1
#
_entry.id   AF-A0A2V8LEL2-F1
#
_cell.length_a   1.000
_cell.length_b   1.000
_cell.length_c   1.000
_cell.angle_alpha   90.00
_cell.angle_beta   90.00
_cell.angle_gamma   90.00
#
_symmetry.space_group_name_H-M   'P 1'
#
loop_
_entity.id
_entity.type
_entity.pdbx_description
1 polymer ?
#
loop_
_entity_poly.entity_id
_entity_poly.type
_entity_poly.pdbx_seq_one_letter_code
_entity_poly.pdbx_strand_id
1 'polypeptide(L)'
;MSRIRATINSIRAHLHHDEIAREVETELRFHIEMRTRANIEGGMTPDVAQRAAVQSFGDFDNVKTECCEIRRSFPFNTSLLRMGLHIAIAALAGAAALWTVNTPHHSLPSLLSQLGFVAVLTCLFVIARRNQKPHVNN
;
A
#
# COMPACT_ATOMS: atom_id res chain seq x y z
N MET A 1 -26.95 -19.49 1.58
CA MET A 1 -26.18 -18.71 0.57
C MET A 1 -26.04 -17.24 0.99
N SER A 2 -25.22 -16.92 2.01
CA SER A 2 -25.08 -15.50 2.46
C SER A 2 -23.66 -15.10 2.92
N ARG A 3 -22.67 -16.00 2.89
CA ARG A 3 -21.33 -15.74 3.44
C ARG A 3 -20.23 -15.61 2.38
N ILE A 4 -20.54 -15.88 1.11
CA ILE A 4 -19.57 -15.97 0.01
C ILE A 4 -19.50 -14.67 -0.81
N ARG A 5 -20.57 -13.86 -0.81
CA ARG A 5 -20.58 -12.59 -1.57
C ARG A 5 -19.82 -11.44 -0.88
N ALA A 6 -19.69 -11.47 0.45
CA ALA A 6 -18.97 -10.43 1.20
C ALA A 6 -17.44 -10.56 1.05
N THR A 7 -16.93 -11.80 0.97
CA THR A 7 -15.49 -12.08 0.88
C THR A 7 -14.87 -11.80 -0.50
N ILE A 8 -15.67 -11.78 -1.56
CA ILE A 8 -15.15 -11.64 -2.95
C ILE A 8 -14.90 -10.16 -3.32
N ASN A 9 -15.53 -9.18 -2.67
CA ASN A 9 -15.32 -7.76 -3.00
C ASN A 9 -14.05 -7.15 -2.37
N SER A 10 -13.51 -7.75 -1.29
CA SER A 10 -12.35 -7.19 -0.58
C SER A 10 -11.03 -7.25 -1.37
N ILE A 11 -10.96 -8.06 -2.44
CA ILE A 11 -9.77 -8.17 -3.30
C ILE A 11 -9.73 -7.07 -4.38
N ARG A 12 -10.85 -6.39 -4.67
CA ARG A 12 -10.95 -5.40 -5.76
C ARG A 12 -10.96 -3.93 -5.32
N ALA A 13 -11.05 -3.66 -4.02
CA ALA A 13 -11.23 -2.31 -3.45
C ALA A 13 -9.94 -1.46 -3.35
N HIS A 14 -8.82 -1.91 -3.91
CA HIS A 14 -7.50 -1.30 -3.67
C HIS A 14 -7.23 0.02 -4.40
N LEU A 15 -8.20 0.62 -5.12
CA LEU A 15 -7.90 1.74 -6.03
C LEU A 15 -8.85 2.94 -5.99
N HIS A 16 -9.97 2.93 -5.27
CA HIS A 16 -10.89 4.08 -5.25
C HIS A 16 -11.27 4.52 -3.84
N HIS A 17 -11.09 5.82 -3.55
CA HIS A 17 -11.37 6.42 -2.24
C HIS A 17 -12.82 6.20 -1.79
N ASP A 18 -13.77 6.37 -2.71
CA ASP A 18 -15.20 6.25 -2.42
C ASP A 18 -15.61 4.80 -2.11
N GLU A 19 -14.92 3.82 -2.70
CA GLU A 19 -15.20 2.40 -2.48
C GLU A 19 -14.74 1.95 -1.09
N ILE A 20 -13.57 2.42 -0.65
CA ILE A 20 -13.06 2.18 0.71
C ILE A 20 -14.03 2.76 1.75
N ALA A 21 -14.50 3.99 1.56
CA ALA A 21 -15.42 4.63 2.50
C ALA A 21 -16.75 3.87 2.61
N ARG A 22 -17.30 3.40 1.48
CA ARG A 22 -18.53 2.59 1.46
C ARG A 22 -18.35 1.21 2.10
N GLU A 23 -17.21 0.55 1.88
CA GLU A 23 -16.92 -0.75 2.48
C GLU A 23 -16.81 -0.63 4.01
N VAL A 24 -16.05 0.37 4.48
CA VAL A 24 -15.92 0.68 5.92
C VAL A 24 -17.29 0.99 6.54
N GLU A 25 -18.09 1.87 5.91
CA GLU A 25 -19.44 2.18 6.42
C GLU A 25 -20.32 0.93 6.53
N THR A 26 -20.25 0.04 5.54
CA THR A 26 -21.02 -1.21 5.53
C THR A 26 -20.61 -2.12 6.68
N GLU A 27 -19.31 -2.24 6.94
CA GLU A 27 -18.76 -3.04 8.02
C GLU A 27 -19.15 -2.49 9.41
N LEU A 28 -19.04 -1.18 9.60
CA LEU A 28 -19.41 -0.54 10.87
C LEU A 28 -20.92 -0.67 11.15
N ARG A 29 -21.76 -0.51 10.13
CA ARG A 29 -23.22 -0.72 10.26
C ARG A 29 -23.55 -2.18 10.59
N PHE A 30 -22.86 -3.12 9.97
CA PHE A 30 -23.00 -4.54 10.29
C PHE A 30 -22.61 -4.83 11.75
N HIS A 31 -21.57 -4.18 12.28
CA HIS A 31 -21.18 -4.32 13.69
C HIS A 31 -22.28 -3.84 14.65
N ILE A 32 -22.89 -2.69 14.37
CA ILE A 32 -24.01 -2.15 15.18
C ILE A 32 -25.22 -3.10 15.10
N GLU A 33 -25.52 -3.64 13.92
CA GLU A 33 -26.62 -4.58 13.75
C GLU A 33 -26.39 -5.88 14.53
N MET A 34 -25.18 -6.44 14.47
CA MET A 34 -24.78 -7.61 15.25
C MET A 34 -24.94 -7.37 16.75
N ARG A 35 -24.52 -6.20 17.24
CA ARG A 35 -24.66 -5.84 18.65
C ARG A 35 -26.12 -5.63 19.05
N THR A 36 -26.93 -5.06 18.15
CA THR A 36 -28.38 -4.93 18.33
C THR A 36 -29.03 -6.31 18.49
N ARG A 37 -28.68 -7.28 17.63
CA ARG A 37 -29.20 -8.66 17.72
C ARG A 37 -28.79 -9.32 19.04
N ALA A 38 -27.53 -9.20 19.43
CA ALA A 38 -27.06 -9.75 20.71
C ALA A 38 -27.81 -9.15 21.92
N ASN A 39 -28.12 -7.85 21.89
CA ASN A 39 -28.91 -7.21 22.93
C ASN A 39 -30.37 -7.73 22.96
N ILE A 40 -30.97 -7.98 21.80
CA ILE A 40 -32.31 -8.59 21.70
C ILE A 40 -32.30 -10.01 22.25
N GLU A 41 -31.31 -10.82 21.88
CA GLU A 41 -31.10 -12.17 22.41
C GLU A 41 -30.85 -12.17 23.92
N GLY A 42 -30.23 -11.10 24.43
CA GLY A 42 -30.08 -10.82 25.86
C GLY A 42 -31.34 -10.33 26.57
N GLY A 43 -32.48 -10.25 25.89
CA GLY A 43 -33.79 -9.92 26.46
C GLY A 43 -34.20 -8.45 26.36
N MET A 44 -33.44 -7.59 25.67
CA MET A 44 -33.86 -6.20 25.42
C MET A 44 -34.94 -6.15 24.33
N THR A 45 -35.85 -5.17 24.42
CA THR A 45 -36.78 -4.87 23.33
C THR A 45 -36.00 -4.30 22.13
N PRO A 46 -36.46 -4.50 20.87
CA PRO A 46 -35.70 -4.09 19.69
C PRO A 46 -35.30 -2.61 19.66
N ASP A 47 -36.18 -1.72 20.13
CA ASP A 47 -35.94 -0.28 20.16
C ASP A 47 -34.87 0.10 21.20
N VAL A 48 -34.90 -0.54 22.39
CA VAL A 48 -33.90 -0.35 23.44
C VAL A 48 -32.57 -0.96 23.01
N ALA A 49 -32.60 -2.14 22.41
CA ALA A 49 -31.42 -2.86 21.93
C ALA A 49 -30.64 -2.06 20.88
N GLN A 50 -31.35 -1.45 19.93
CA GLN A 50 -30.75 -0.63 18.88
C GLN A 50 -30.12 0.64 19.47
N ARG A 51 -30.84 1.34 20.35
CA ARG A 51 -30.31 2.53 21.03
C ARG A 51 -29.06 2.21 21.86
N ALA A 52 -29.09 1.12 22.62
CA ALA A 52 -27.95 0.64 23.39
C ALA A 52 -26.76 0.25 22.50
N ALA A 53 -27.01 -0.38 21.33
CA ALA A 53 -25.96 -0.73 20.38
C ALA A 53 -25.28 0.51 19.77
N VAL A 54 -26.05 1.51 19.35
CA VAL A 54 -25.51 2.77 18.82
C VAL A 54 -24.76 3.54 19.90
N GLN A 55 -25.32 3.66 21.11
CA GLN A 55 -24.70 4.38 22.21
C GLN A 55 -23.38 3.73 22.66
N SER A 56 -23.32 2.40 22.66
CA SER A 56 -22.11 1.66 22.99
C SER A 56 -21.08 1.59 21.86
N PHE A 57 -21.47 1.93 20.63
CA PHE A 57 -20.55 2.11 19.50
C PHE A 57 -19.84 3.47 19.59
N GLY A 58 -20.57 4.52 20.00
CA GLY A 58 -20.01 5.87 20.15
C GLY A 58 -20.14 6.71 18.87
N ASP A 59 -19.14 7.54 18.59
CA ASP A 59 -19.13 8.44 17.43
C ASP A 59 -18.86 7.69 16.13
N PHE A 60 -19.92 7.48 15.35
CA PHE A 60 -19.85 6.72 14.11
C PHE A 60 -18.95 7.36 13.06
N ASP A 61 -19.04 8.69 12.87
CA ASP A 61 -18.31 9.35 11.79
C ASP A 61 -16.83 9.49 12.13
N ASN A 62 -16.49 9.69 13.40
CA ASN A 62 -15.09 9.68 13.83
C ASN A 62 -14.45 8.30 13.59
N VAL A 63 -15.12 7.22 14.03
CA VAL A 63 -14.62 5.85 13.82
C VAL A 63 -14.54 5.49 12.34
N LYS A 64 -15.52 5.90 11.53
CA LYS A 64 -15.48 5.73 10.07
C LYS A 64 -14.27 6.41 9.46
N THR A 65 -13.99 7.65 9.87
CA THR A 65 -12.85 8.43 9.39
C THR A 65 -11.54 7.75 9.75
N GLU A 66 -11.36 7.36 11.01
CA GLU A 66 -10.17 6.66 11.50
C GLU A 66 -9.95 5.32 10.77
N CYS A 67 -11.00 4.50 10.59
CA CYS A 67 -10.90 3.26 9.84
C CYS A 67 -10.55 3.50 8.35
N CYS A 68 -11.11 4.54 7.73
CA CYS A 68 -10.75 4.92 6.36
C CYS A 68 -9.28 5.35 6.26
N GLU A 69 -8.79 6.11 7.24
CA GLU A 69 -7.39 6.55 7.30
C GLU A 69 -6.43 5.38 7.52
N ILE A 70 -6.74 4.48 8.45
CA ILE A 70 -5.95 3.26 8.69
C ILE A 70 -5.90 2.39 7.43
N ARG A 71 -7.05 2.14 6.78
CA ARG A 71 -7.12 1.33 5.55
C ARG A 71 -6.34 1.98 4.40
N ARG A 72 -6.36 3.32 4.31
CA ARG A 72 -5.54 4.09 3.37
C ARG A 72 -4.05 4.03 3.72
N SER A 73 -3.72 4.02 5.01
CA SER A 73 -2.36 3.96 5.55
C SER A 73 -1.76 2.56 5.55
N PHE A 74 -2.47 1.54 5.05
CA PHE A 74 -1.88 0.30 4.58
C PHE A 74 -1.55 0.42 3.08
N PRO A 75 -0.46 1.10 2.68
CA PRO A 75 0.08 0.83 1.37
C PRO A 75 0.49 -0.64 1.41
N PHE A 76 -0.05 -1.47 0.52
CA PHE A 76 0.72 -2.60 0.02
C PHE A 76 2.12 -2.05 -0.27
N ASN A 77 3.09 -2.44 0.55
CA ASN A 77 4.23 -1.60 0.88
C ASN A 77 5.13 -1.42 -0.36
N THR A 78 4.84 -0.37 -1.14
CA THR A 78 5.58 -0.01 -2.35
C THR A 78 7.04 0.27 -2.04
N SER A 79 7.38 0.58 -0.80
CA SER A 79 8.76 0.76 -0.32
C SER A 79 9.56 -0.54 -0.37
N LEU A 80 8.95 -1.69 -0.04
CA LEU A 80 9.59 -3.00 -0.14
C LEU A 80 9.80 -3.42 -1.60
N LEU A 81 8.81 -3.17 -2.47
CA LEU A 81 8.92 -3.40 -3.91
C LEU A 81 9.95 -2.46 -4.56
N ARG A 82 9.99 -1.18 -4.16
CA ARG A 82 11.00 -0.22 -4.60
C ARG A 82 12.40 -0.62 -4.16
N MET A 83 12.57 -1.07 -2.92
CA MET A 83 13.86 -1.55 -2.42
C MET A 83 14.30 -2.81 -3.18
N GLY A 84 13.38 -3.75 -3.41
CA GLY A 84 13.63 -4.93 -4.24
C GLY A 84 14.04 -4.57 -5.68
N LEU A 85 13.35 -3.59 -6.30
CA LEU A 85 13.70 -3.08 -7.63
C LEU A 85 15.10 -2.45 -7.66
N HIS A 86 15.46 -1.65 -6.66
CA HIS A 86 16.80 -1.08 -6.55
C HIS A 86 17.89 -2.15 -6.43
N ILE A 87 17.66 -3.18 -5.61
CA ILE A 87 18.58 -4.31 -5.45
C ILE A 87 18.73 -5.06 -6.79
N ALA A 88 17.64 -5.32 -7.49
CA ALA A 88 17.66 -5.98 -8.80
C ALA A 88 18.44 -5.19 -9.85
N ILE A 89 18.21 -3.87 -9.94
CA ILE A 89 18.96 -2.99 -10.86
C ILE A 89 20.46 -3.00 -10.52
N ALA A 90 20.82 -2.89 -9.24
CA ALA A 90 22.22 -2.92 -8.81
C ALA A 90 22.90 -4.26 -9.12
N ALA A 91 22.20 -5.38 -8.89
CA ALA A 91 22.70 -6.71 -9.22
C ALA A 91 22.91 -6.90 -10.73
N LEU A 92 21.96 -6.44 -11.55
CA LEU A 92 22.08 -6.49 -13.02
C LEU A 92 23.23 -5.62 -13.53
N ALA A 93 23.39 -4.41 -12.98
CA ALA A 93 24.51 -3.53 -13.32
C ALA A 93 25.86 -4.15 -12.95
N GLY A 94 25.96 -4.77 -11.76
CA GLY A 94 27.14 -5.49 -11.32
C GLY A 94 27.46 -6.69 -12.21
N ALA A 95 26.45 -7.49 -12.58
CA ALA A 95 26.60 -8.63 -13.49
C ALA A 95 27.05 -8.19 -14.90
N ALA A 96 26.50 -7.09 -15.42
CA ALA A 96 26.94 -6.51 -16.68
C ALA A 96 28.39 -6.02 -16.61
N ALA A 97 28.79 -5.36 -15.52
CA ALA A 97 30.17 -4.94 -15.29
C ALA A 97 31.13 -6.15 -15.24
N LEU A 98 30.78 -7.20 -14.49
CA LEU A 98 31.56 -8.44 -14.43
C LEU A 98 31.66 -9.12 -15.80
N TRP A 99 30.58 -9.14 -16.59
CA TRP A 99 30.61 -9.68 -17.95
C TRP A 99 31.52 -8.86 -18.87
N THR A 100 31.53 -7.54 -18.73
CA THR A 100 32.45 -6.69 -19.51
C THR A 100 33.92 -6.87 -19.15
N VAL A 101 34.23 -7.25 -17.90
CA VAL A 101 35.60 -7.53 -17.46
C VAL A 101 36.02 -8.97 -17.79
N ASN A 102 35.10 -9.93 -17.81
CA ASN A 102 35.40 -11.32 -18.14
C ASN A 102 35.41 -11.62 -19.66
N THR A 103 35.02 -10.65 -20.50
CA THR A 103 35.20 -10.76 -21.96
C THR A 103 36.63 -10.40 -22.32
N PRO A 104 37.38 -11.21 -23.10
CA PRO A 104 38.76 -10.91 -23.45
C PRO A 104 38.81 -9.64 -24.29
N HIS A 105 39.15 -8.51 -23.67
CA HIS A 105 39.21 -7.21 -24.31
C HIS A 105 40.58 -7.02 -24.96
N HIS A 106 40.62 -7.15 -26.28
CA HIS A 106 41.87 -7.03 -27.04
C HIS A 106 42.30 -5.56 -27.29
N SER A 107 41.66 -4.52 -26.73
CA SER A 107 42.01 -3.12 -27.04
C SER A 107 41.66 -2.05 -25.99
N LEU A 108 42.65 -1.20 -25.66
CA LEU A 108 42.56 -0.02 -24.76
C LEU A 108 41.38 0.96 -24.98
N PRO A 109 40.93 1.28 -26.21
CA PRO A 109 39.78 2.17 -26.40
C PRO A 109 38.47 1.60 -25.83
N SER A 110 38.30 0.29 -25.72
CA SER A 110 37.08 -0.29 -25.15
C SER A 110 36.99 -0.03 -23.63
N LEU A 111 38.12 -0.07 -22.93
CA LEU A 111 38.21 0.21 -21.48
C LEU A 111 37.88 1.66 -21.16
N LEU A 112 38.39 2.60 -21.97
CA LEU A 112 38.09 4.04 -21.82
C LEU A 112 36.61 4.34 -22.04
N SER A 113 35.99 3.70 -23.04
CA SER A 113 34.55 3.85 -23.31
C SER A 113 33.69 3.31 -22.18
N GLN A 114 34.08 2.17 -21.58
CA GLN A 114 33.36 1.56 -20.46
C GLN A 114 33.40 2.42 -19.19
N LEU A 115 34.56 3.00 -18.85
CA LEU A 115 34.67 3.92 -17.71
C LEU A 115 33.79 5.15 -17.89
N GLY A 116 33.71 5.69 -19.12
CA GLY A 116 32.79 6.78 -19.44
C GLY A 116 31.32 6.40 -19.20
N PHE A 117 30.92 5.21 -19.63
CA PHE A 117 29.54 4.74 -19.48
C PHE A 117 29.15 4.55 -18.01
N VAL A 118 30.03 3.97 -17.20
CA VAL A 118 29.80 3.80 -15.75
C VAL A 118 29.68 5.15 -15.03
N ALA A 119 30.53 6.12 -15.38
CA ALA A 119 30.46 7.47 -14.81
C ALA A 119 29.14 8.18 -15.14
N VAL A 120 28.68 8.08 -16.40
CA VAL A 120 27.40 8.68 -16.83
C VAL A 120 26.20 8.04 -16.12
N LEU A 121 26.17 6.70 -16.04
CA LEU A 121 25.10 5.99 -15.34
C LEU A 121 25.06 6.35 -13.85
N THR A 122 26.22 6.48 -13.21
CA THR A 122 26.33 6.90 -11.81
C THR A 122 25.80 8.34 -11.62
N CYS A 123 26.15 9.24 -12.54
CA CYS A 123 25.70 10.63 -12.49
C CYS A 123 24.18 10.75 -12.70
N LEU A 124 23.62 10.02 -13.67
CA LEU A 124 22.17 9.96 -13.91
C LEU A 124 21.42 9.40 -12.69
N PHE A 125 21.96 8.39 -12.02
CA PHE A 125 21.38 7.85 -10.80
C PHE A 125 21.35 8.88 -9.66
N VAL A 126 22.43 9.64 -9.48
CA VAL A 126 22.50 10.72 -8.47
C VAL A 126 21.50 11.83 -8.78
N ILE A 127 21.37 12.24 -10.05
CA ILE A 127 20.40 13.26 -10.48
C ILE A 127 18.96 12.78 -10.27
N ALA A 128 18.65 11.55 -10.68
CA ALA A 128 17.34 10.95 -10.49
C ALA A 128 16.98 10.87 -9.00
N ARG A 129 17.93 10.55 -8.12
CA ARG A 129 17.72 10.58 -6.67
C ARG A 129 17.50 11.98 -6.12
N ARG A 130 18.20 12.99 -6.63
CA ARG A 130 18.01 14.39 -6.20
C ARG A 130 16.64 14.93 -6.58
N ASN A 131 16.14 14.60 -7.76
CA ASN A 131 14.82 15.00 -8.24
C ASN A 131 13.66 14.26 -7.56
N GLN A 132 13.93 13.17 -6.84
CA GLN A 132 12.93 12.41 -6.09
C GLN A 132 12.73 12.90 -4.65
N LYS A 133 13.46 13.92 -4.17
CA LYS A 133 13.10 14.56 -2.90
C LYS A 133 11.78 15.30 -3.12
N PRO A 134 10.66 14.86 -2.51
CA PRO A 134 9.40 15.54 -2.68
C PRO A 134 9.52 16.94 -2.09
N HIS A 135 8.95 17.90 -2.83
CA HIS A 135 8.69 19.25 -2.35
C HIS A 135 7.94 19.12 -1.01
N VAL A 136 8.63 19.43 0.09
CA VAL A 136 7.99 19.60 1.40
C VAL A 136 7.43 21.01 1.36
N ASN A 137 6.14 21.08 1.07
CA ASN A 137 5.37 22.32 1.02
C ASN A 137 5.18 22.79 2.46
N ASN A 138 5.67 23.99 2.76
CA ASN A 138 5.33 24.75 3.95
C ASN A 138 4.15 25.66 3.63
#